data_AF-A0A7S3FIY7-F1
#
_entry.id   AF-A0A7S3FIY7-F1
#
_cell.length_a   1.000
_cell.length_b   1.000
_cell.length_c   1.000
_cell.angle_alpha   90.00
_cell.angle_beta   90.00
_cell.angle_gamma   90.00
#
_symmetry.space_group_name_H-M   'P 1'
#
loop_
_entity.id
_entity.type
_entity.pdbx_description
1 polymer ?
#
loop_
_entity_poly.entity_id
_entity_poly.type
_entity_poly.pdbx_seq_one_letter_code
_entity_poly.pdbx_strand_id
1 'polypeptide(L)'
;SADDEEAFLADAVERAHGEVCALRRLQFELVGATDDRAPPPVADEYARLGYRLGPVIGPYCDMGELLVLRAEELRARGVDAAPLANLGHLHALWGTVDEESARRRLLSFVACDALDARWRVRALAIDDTEERLEHALSGLDALKAKLGAEVAVRRALVQPVDDADMV
;
A
#
# COMPACT_ATOMS: atom_id res chain seq x y z
N SER A 1 3.45 4.73 25.63
CA SER A 1 4.28 3.51 25.74
C SER A 1 4.73 3.12 24.34
N ALA A 2 5.71 2.22 24.18
CA ALA A 2 6.15 1.81 22.84
C ALA A 2 4.99 1.25 21.99
N ASP A 3 4.07 0.51 22.63
CA ASP A 3 2.87 -0.01 21.97
C ASP A 3 1.92 1.10 21.49
N ASP A 4 1.80 2.21 22.24
CA ASP A 4 0.97 3.35 21.85
C ASP A 4 1.56 4.09 20.64
N GLU A 5 2.89 4.15 20.55
CA GLU A 5 3.61 4.81 19.46
C GLU A 5 3.55 3.98 18.17
N GLU A 6 3.77 2.66 18.26
CA GLU A 6 3.55 1.75 17.14
C GLU A 6 2.10 1.81 16.62
N ALA A 7 1.12 1.85 17.51
CA ALA A 7 -0.30 1.94 17.13
C ALA A 7 -0.60 3.27 16.42
N PHE A 8 -0.06 4.38 16.93
CA PHE A 8 -0.19 5.68 16.28
C PHE A 8 0.44 5.70 14.88
N LEU A 9 1.63 5.11 14.73
CA LEU A 9 2.32 5.01 13.45
C LEU A 9 1.56 4.11 12.46
N ALA A 10 0.99 3.00 12.93
CA ALA A 10 0.15 2.13 12.11
C ALA A 10 -1.05 2.90 11.53
N ASP A 11 -1.77 3.65 12.37
CA ASP A 11 -2.89 4.50 11.93
C ASP A 11 -2.44 5.62 10.96
N ALA A 12 -1.25 6.19 11.16
CA ALA A 12 -0.68 7.18 10.24
C ALA A 12 -0.35 6.58 8.87
N VAL A 13 0.24 5.37 8.85
CA VAL A 13 0.56 4.63 7.64
C VAL A 13 -0.69 4.25 6.86
N GLU A 14 -1.73 3.75 7.53
CA GLU A 14 -3.01 3.42 6.90
C GLU A 14 -3.65 4.63 6.22
N ARG A 15 -3.67 5.79 6.91
CA ARG A 15 -4.15 7.06 6.34
C ARG A 15 -3.32 7.50 5.14
N ALA A 16 -2.00 7.53 5.26
CA ALA A 16 -1.10 7.93 4.17
C ALA A 16 -1.26 7.03 2.95
N HIS A 17 -1.43 5.72 3.15
CA HIS A 17 -1.72 4.78 2.07
C HIS A 17 -3.06 5.09 1.40
N GLY A 18 -4.11 5.35 2.17
CA GLY A 18 -5.42 5.76 1.63
C GLY A 18 -5.35 7.02 0.76
N GLU A 19 -4.56 8.02 1.17
CA GLU A 19 -4.30 9.24 0.40
C GLU A 19 -3.57 8.94 -0.92
N VAL A 20 -2.56 8.06 -0.89
CA VAL A 20 -1.86 7.59 -2.09
C VAL A 20 -2.83 6.91 -3.05
N CYS A 21 -3.70 6.01 -2.56
CA CYS A 21 -4.70 5.34 -3.39
C CYS A 21 -5.70 6.33 -4.00
N ALA A 22 -6.12 7.35 -3.25
CA ALA A 22 -7.00 8.41 -3.75
C ALA A 22 -6.32 9.22 -4.88
N LEU A 23 -5.06 9.62 -4.69
CA LEU A 23 -4.30 10.35 -5.71
C LEU A 23 -4.05 9.51 -6.97
N ARG A 24 -3.82 8.20 -6.83
CA ARG A 24 -3.68 7.28 -7.97
C ARG A 24 -4.96 7.12 -8.76
N ARG A 25 -6.11 7.04 -8.09
CA ARG A 25 -7.42 7.04 -8.77
C ARG A 25 -7.64 8.32 -9.56
N LEU A 26 -7.39 9.49 -8.95
CA LEU A 26 -7.45 10.78 -9.64
C LEU A 26 -6.47 10.86 -10.82
N GLN A 27 -5.25 10.37 -10.63
CA GLN A 27 -4.24 10.31 -11.67
C GLN A 27 -4.72 9.48 -12.87
N PHE A 28 -5.38 8.35 -12.60
CA PHE A 28 -5.94 7.46 -13.61
C PHE A 28 -7.13 8.10 -14.33
N GLU A 29 -8.08 8.70 -13.60
CA GLU A 29 -9.22 9.43 -14.19
C GLU A 29 -8.77 10.51 -15.17
N LEU A 30 -7.71 11.26 -14.82
CA LEU A 30 -7.12 12.27 -15.70
C LEU A 30 -6.42 11.67 -16.94
N VAL A 31 -6.00 10.40 -16.90
CA VAL A 31 -5.40 9.68 -18.04
C VAL A 31 -6.44 8.98 -18.89
N GLY A 32 -7.49 8.43 -18.28
CA GLY A 32 -8.60 7.76 -18.97
C GLY A 32 -9.41 8.70 -19.87
N ALA A 33 -9.24 10.01 -19.75
CA ALA A 33 -9.68 10.98 -20.75
C ALA A 33 -8.85 10.94 -22.07
N THR A 34 -7.71 10.23 -22.09
CA THR A 34 -6.70 10.27 -23.16
C THR A 34 -6.05 8.94 -23.56
N ASP A 35 -6.18 7.84 -22.80
CA ASP A 35 -5.48 6.56 -23.05
C ASP A 35 -6.40 5.34 -22.78
N ASP A 36 -6.45 4.39 -23.73
CA ASP A 36 -7.29 3.16 -23.73
C ASP A 36 -6.85 2.09 -22.68
N ARG A 37 -6.00 2.46 -21.74
CA ARG A 37 -5.54 1.55 -20.69
C ARG A 37 -6.60 1.46 -19.61
N ALA A 38 -7.42 0.40 -19.69
CA ALA A 38 -8.39 0.04 -18.67
C ALA A 38 -7.76 0.05 -17.25
N PRO A 39 -8.53 0.40 -16.19
CA PRO A 39 -8.02 0.30 -14.83
C PRO A 39 -7.53 -1.14 -14.59
N PRO A 40 -6.46 -1.34 -13.81
CA PRO A 40 -6.07 -2.69 -13.44
C PRO A 40 -7.29 -3.40 -12.79
N PRO A 41 -7.56 -4.67 -13.14
CA PRO A 41 -8.65 -5.44 -12.54
C PRO A 41 -8.61 -5.43 -11.01
N VAL A 42 -9.76 -5.70 -10.40
CA VAL A 42 -9.95 -5.64 -8.94
C VAL A 42 -8.97 -6.58 -8.24
N ALA A 43 -8.43 -6.13 -7.10
CA ALA A 43 -7.44 -6.80 -6.25
C ALA A 43 -7.56 -8.33 -6.16
N ASP A 44 -8.79 -8.80 -5.98
CA ASP A 44 -9.15 -10.20 -5.75
C ASP A 44 -8.83 -11.10 -6.95
N GLU A 45 -8.91 -10.55 -8.16
CA GLU A 45 -8.60 -11.28 -9.40
C GLU A 45 -7.07 -11.46 -9.57
N TYR A 46 -6.27 -10.48 -9.14
CA TYR A 46 -4.81 -10.58 -9.18
C TYR A 46 -4.25 -11.52 -8.11
N ALA A 47 -4.83 -11.51 -6.90
CA ALA A 47 -4.48 -12.45 -5.84
C ALA A 47 -4.78 -13.90 -6.30
N ARG A 48 -5.94 -14.14 -6.94
CA ARG A 48 -6.28 -15.44 -7.55
C ARG A 48 -5.34 -15.89 -8.65
N LEU A 49 -4.80 -14.96 -9.44
CA LEU A 49 -3.94 -15.25 -10.58
C LEU A 49 -2.44 -15.32 -10.22
N GLY A 50 -2.08 -15.19 -8.94
CA GLY A 50 -0.68 -15.32 -8.48
C GLY A 50 0.23 -14.14 -8.87
N TYR A 51 -0.35 -12.99 -9.22
CA TYR A 51 0.44 -11.78 -9.45
C TYR A 51 0.90 -11.21 -8.10
N ARG A 52 2.19 -10.86 -8.00
CA ARG A 52 2.71 -10.16 -6.83
C ARG A 52 1.94 -8.85 -6.65
N LEU A 53 1.36 -8.66 -5.47
CA LEU A 53 0.64 -7.46 -5.00
C LEU A 53 1.45 -6.15 -4.98
N GLY A 54 2.60 -6.09 -5.65
CA GLY A 54 3.56 -4.98 -5.62
C GLY A 54 3.02 -3.65 -6.19
N PRO A 55 3.87 -2.78 -6.76
CA PRO A 55 3.51 -1.37 -7.06
C PRO A 55 2.37 -1.19 -8.08
N VAL A 56 1.88 -2.27 -8.67
CA VAL A 56 0.77 -2.32 -9.62
C VAL A 56 -0.59 -2.43 -8.92
N ILE A 57 -0.67 -3.12 -7.77
CA ILE A 57 -1.94 -3.44 -7.10
C ILE A 57 -2.08 -2.66 -5.79
N GLY A 58 -1.01 -2.53 -5.02
CA GLY A 58 -0.99 -1.77 -3.76
C GLY A 58 -1.74 -0.43 -3.79
N PRO A 59 -1.61 0.41 -4.84
CA PRO A 59 -2.29 1.70 -4.89
C PRO A 59 -3.79 1.67 -5.27
N TYR A 60 -4.37 0.50 -5.52
CA TYR A 60 -5.79 0.32 -5.86
C TYR A 60 -6.57 -0.52 -4.83
N CYS A 61 -5.86 -1.04 -3.82
CA CYS A 61 -6.44 -1.74 -2.67
C CYS A 61 -6.38 -0.84 -1.45
N ASP A 62 -7.33 -1.00 -0.53
CA ASP A 62 -7.12 -0.44 0.80
C ASP A 62 -6.13 -1.29 1.61
N MET A 63 -5.56 -0.70 2.66
CA MET A 63 -4.56 -1.38 3.49
C MET A 63 -5.17 -2.62 4.18
N GLY A 64 -6.43 -2.57 4.57
CA GLY A 64 -7.13 -3.68 5.20
C GLY A 64 -7.25 -4.88 4.28
N GLU A 65 -7.59 -4.67 3.01
CA GLU A 65 -7.62 -5.70 1.97
C GLU A 65 -6.25 -6.34 1.78
N LEU A 66 -5.19 -5.52 1.65
CA LEU A 66 -3.82 -6.02 1.49
C LEU A 66 -3.37 -6.85 2.69
N LEU A 67 -3.71 -6.41 3.90
CA LEU A 67 -3.43 -7.15 5.14
C LEU A 67 -4.13 -8.50 5.17
N VAL A 68 -5.41 -8.56 4.78
CA VAL A 68 -6.18 -9.82 4.71
C VAL A 68 -5.54 -10.77 3.71
N LEU A 69 -5.28 -10.31 2.48
CA LEU A 69 -4.65 -11.12 1.44
C LEU A 69 -3.30 -11.66 1.88
N ARG A 70 -2.45 -10.81 2.49
CA ARG A 70 -1.13 -11.23 2.96
C ARG A 70 -1.21 -12.18 4.15
N ALA A 71 -2.15 -11.99 5.06
CA ALA A 71 -2.39 -12.91 6.16
C ALA A 71 -2.93 -14.26 5.66
N GLU A 72 -3.75 -14.31 4.61
CA GLU A 72 -4.21 -15.55 3.98
C GLU A 72 -3.04 -16.34 3.36
N GLU A 73 -2.17 -15.67 2.61
CA GLU A 73 -0.96 -16.30 2.05
C GLU A 73 -0.08 -16.91 3.14
N LEU A 74 0.13 -16.18 4.24
CA LEU A 74 0.96 -16.64 5.36
C LEU A 74 0.31 -17.75 6.18
N ARG A 75 -1.02 -17.86 6.16
CA ARG A 75 -1.76 -18.95 6.81
C ARG A 75 -1.83 -20.21 5.94
N ALA A 76 -1.55 -20.11 4.64
CA ALA A 76 -1.61 -21.23 3.71
C ALA A 76 -0.54 -22.30 4.02
N ARG A 77 -0.93 -23.57 3.91
CA ARG A 77 -0.07 -24.73 4.25
C ARG A 77 0.19 -25.69 3.09
N GLY A 78 0.02 -25.20 1.86
CA GLY A 78 0.04 -26.02 0.64
C GLY A 78 -1.37 -26.32 0.12
N VAL A 79 -1.45 -27.02 -1.02
CA VAL A 79 -2.68 -27.18 -1.81
C VAL A 79 -3.75 -28.01 -1.09
N ASP A 80 -3.35 -29.04 -0.33
CA ASP A 80 -4.27 -30.01 0.28
C ASP A 80 -4.51 -29.77 1.78
N ALA A 81 -3.98 -28.67 2.33
CA ALA A 81 -4.08 -28.35 3.75
C ALA A 81 -4.93 -27.11 3.97
N ALA A 82 -5.86 -27.18 4.92
CA ALA A 82 -6.61 -26.02 5.35
C ALA A 82 -5.66 -24.93 5.88
N PRO A 83 -5.93 -23.64 5.60
CA PRO A 83 -5.15 -22.55 6.15
C PRO A 83 -5.28 -22.53 7.68
N LEU A 84 -4.26 -22.03 8.35
CA LEU A 84 -4.30 -21.81 9.79
C LEU A 84 -5.32 -20.73 10.13
N ALA A 85 -5.88 -20.78 11.34
CA ALA A 85 -6.84 -19.77 11.79
C ALA A 85 -6.18 -18.40 12.00
N ASN A 86 -4.92 -18.38 12.43
CA ASN A 86 -4.19 -17.19 12.86
C ASN A 86 -2.68 -17.27 12.52
N LEU A 87 -1.94 -16.19 12.80
CA LEU A 87 -0.51 -16.08 12.55
C LEU A 87 0.37 -16.57 13.71
N GLY A 88 -0.22 -17.24 14.72
CA GLY A 88 0.47 -17.71 15.92
C GLY A 88 1.72 -18.54 15.66
N HIS A 89 1.75 -19.30 14.56
CA HIS A 89 2.91 -20.09 14.15
C HIS A 89 4.15 -19.25 13.76
N LEU A 90 3.96 -17.96 13.45
CA LEU A 90 5.03 -17.02 13.08
C LEU A 90 5.54 -16.23 14.28
N HIS A 91 4.86 -16.26 15.44
CA HIS A 91 5.21 -15.44 16.60
C HIS A 91 6.67 -15.63 17.02
N ALA A 92 7.13 -16.88 17.14
CA ALA A 92 8.51 -17.18 17.48
C ALA A 92 9.51 -16.71 16.41
N LEU A 93 9.17 -16.82 15.13
CA LEU A 93 10.02 -16.37 14.02
C LEU A 93 10.12 -14.85 13.94
N TRP A 94 9.03 -14.17 14.27
CA TRP A 94 8.89 -12.72 14.18
C TRP A 94 9.23 -11.99 15.47
N GLY A 95 9.44 -12.71 16.57
CA GLY A 95 9.66 -12.12 17.89
C GLY A 95 8.41 -11.43 18.45
N THR A 96 7.21 -11.81 18.01
CA THR A 96 5.95 -11.22 18.47
C THR A 96 5.33 -12.08 19.58
N VAL A 97 4.64 -11.44 20.52
CA VAL A 97 4.06 -12.12 21.69
C VAL A 97 2.58 -12.48 21.51
N ASP A 98 1.89 -11.76 20.62
CA ASP A 98 0.46 -11.93 20.34
C ASP A 98 0.12 -11.62 18.88
N GLU A 99 -1.14 -11.87 18.52
CA GLU A 99 -1.65 -11.70 17.16
C GLU A 99 -1.69 -10.21 16.75
N GLU A 100 -1.87 -9.31 17.71
CA GLU A 100 -1.92 -7.87 17.44
C GLU A 100 -0.54 -7.34 17.04
N SER A 101 0.50 -7.76 17.76
CA SER A 101 1.90 -7.48 17.44
C SER A 101 2.30 -8.11 16.10
N ALA A 102 1.84 -9.34 15.83
CA ALA A 102 2.05 -10.00 14.53
C ALA A 102 1.37 -9.23 13.39
N ARG A 103 0.15 -8.72 13.62
CA ARG A 103 -0.57 -7.87 12.67
C ARG A 103 0.16 -6.55 12.42
N ARG A 104 0.67 -5.87 13.47
CA ARG A 104 1.48 -4.64 13.31
C ARG A 104 2.76 -4.90 12.50
N ARG A 105 3.44 -6.01 12.76
CA ARG A 105 4.63 -6.41 12.00
C ARG A 105 4.30 -6.73 10.54
N LEU A 106 3.16 -7.36 10.27
CA LEU A 106 2.68 -7.57 8.91
C LEU A 106 2.38 -6.25 8.20
N LEU A 107 1.70 -5.32 8.88
CA LEU A 107 1.38 -3.99 8.37
C LEU A 107 2.63 -3.22 7.94
N SER A 108 3.70 -3.23 8.75
CA SER A 108 4.93 -2.53 8.40
C SER A 108 5.59 -3.05 7.13
N PHE A 109 5.46 -4.36 6.83
CA PHE A 109 5.91 -4.92 5.56
C PHE A 109 4.97 -4.62 4.39
N VAL A 110 3.66 -4.76 4.59
CA VAL A 110 2.66 -4.50 3.55
C VAL A 110 2.69 -3.04 3.11
N ALA A 111 2.82 -2.10 4.05
CA ALA A 111 2.95 -0.69 3.76
C ALA A 111 4.15 -0.36 2.87
N CYS A 112 5.26 -1.09 3.04
CA CYS A 112 6.42 -0.95 2.18
C CYS A 112 6.18 -1.52 0.77
N ASP A 113 5.30 -2.51 0.59
CA ASP A 113 5.11 -3.15 -0.72
C ASP A 113 4.45 -2.22 -1.76
N ALA A 114 3.69 -1.22 -1.28
CA ALA A 114 3.13 -0.14 -2.11
C ALA A 114 4.20 0.84 -2.63
N LEU A 115 5.42 0.81 -2.07
CA LEU A 115 6.52 1.70 -2.44
C LEU A 115 7.41 1.08 -3.53
N ASP A 116 8.29 1.91 -4.10
CA ASP A 116 9.25 1.43 -5.10
C ASP A 116 10.27 0.42 -4.51
N ALA A 117 11.01 -0.22 -5.40
CA ALA A 117 11.99 -1.25 -5.00
C ALA A 117 13.06 -0.74 -4.02
N ARG A 118 13.45 0.53 -4.07
CA ARG A 118 14.48 1.09 -3.19
C ARG A 118 13.96 1.16 -1.75
N TRP A 119 12.72 1.59 -1.55
CA TRP A 119 12.09 1.62 -0.22
C TRP A 119 11.94 0.21 0.34
N ARG A 120 11.47 -0.73 -0.49
CA ARG A 120 11.27 -2.13 -0.08
C ARG A 120 12.56 -2.82 0.34
N VAL A 121 13.62 -2.69 -0.45
CA VAL A 121 14.92 -3.29 -0.12
C VAL A 121 15.46 -2.77 1.21
N ARG A 122 15.28 -1.47 1.49
CA ARG A 122 15.71 -0.90 2.77
C ARG A 122 14.88 -1.43 3.95
N ALA A 123 13.56 -1.56 3.77
CA ALA A 123 12.67 -2.08 4.81
C ALA A 123 13.02 -3.51 5.25
N LEU A 124 13.56 -4.33 4.34
CA LEU A 124 14.02 -5.69 4.66
C LEU A 124 15.22 -5.73 5.61
N ALA A 125 15.96 -4.63 5.74
CA ALA A 125 17.11 -4.52 6.64
C ALA A 125 16.75 -3.90 8.01
N ILE A 126 15.50 -3.46 8.20
CA ILE A 126 15.00 -2.87 9.44
C ILE A 126 14.31 -3.98 10.23
N ASP A 127 14.85 -4.36 11.38
CA ASP A 127 14.30 -5.44 12.21
C ASP A 127 13.16 -4.97 13.11
N ASP A 128 13.26 -3.73 13.58
CA ASP A 128 12.31 -3.06 14.46
C ASP A 128 11.02 -2.70 13.71
N THR A 129 9.87 -2.89 14.37
CA THR A 129 8.57 -2.66 13.72
C THR A 129 8.27 -1.17 13.63
N GLU A 130 8.56 -0.41 14.67
CA GLU A 130 8.35 1.03 14.76
C GLU A 130 9.18 1.76 13.70
N GLU A 131 10.49 1.51 13.64
CA GLU A 131 11.41 2.08 12.65
C GLU A 131 10.96 1.74 11.21
N ARG A 132 10.44 0.52 11.00
CA ARG A 132 9.92 0.13 9.69
C ARG A 132 8.65 0.89 9.31
N LEU A 133 7.77 1.17 10.28
CA LEU A 133 6.57 1.98 10.07
C LEU A 133 6.95 3.44 9.74
N GLU A 134 7.91 4.03 10.44
CA GLU A 134 8.42 5.37 10.14
C GLU A 134 9.02 5.46 8.73
N HIS A 135 9.80 4.44 8.34
CA HIS A 135 10.36 4.32 7.00
C HIS A 135 9.26 4.19 5.94
N ALA A 136 8.23 3.36 6.20
CA ALA A 136 7.07 3.23 5.32
C ALA A 136 6.32 4.56 5.17
N LEU A 137 6.04 5.25 6.27
CA LEU A 137 5.35 6.54 6.30
C LEU A 137 6.12 7.59 5.49
N SER A 138 7.43 7.70 5.71
CA SER A 138 8.29 8.61 4.96
C SER A 138 8.25 8.35 3.45
N GLY A 139 8.21 7.07 3.06
CA GLY A 139 8.09 6.68 1.66
C GLY A 139 6.72 7.00 1.06
N LEU A 140 5.64 6.77 1.82
CA LEU A 140 4.27 7.09 1.41
C LEU A 140 4.08 8.60 1.26
N ASP A 141 4.63 9.42 2.15
CA ASP A 141 4.58 10.88 2.04
C ASP A 141 5.35 11.40 0.81
N ALA A 142 6.52 10.83 0.53
CA ALA A 142 7.27 11.16 -0.68
C ALA A 142 6.49 10.80 -1.95
N LEU A 143 5.84 9.62 -1.95
CA LEU A 143 4.99 9.17 -3.05
C LEU A 143 3.75 10.06 -3.21
N LYS A 144 3.12 10.43 -2.10
CA LYS A 144 1.97 11.36 -2.06
C LYS A 144 2.34 12.71 -2.67
N ALA A 145 3.47 13.29 -2.26
CA ALA A 145 3.94 14.57 -2.79
C ALA A 145 4.17 14.51 -4.31
N LYS A 146 4.80 13.42 -4.79
CA LYS A 146 5.03 13.19 -6.21
C LYS A 146 3.71 13.07 -6.99
N LEU A 147 2.79 12.24 -6.52
CA LEU A 147 1.49 12.05 -7.17
C LEU A 147 0.65 13.32 -7.17
N GLY A 148 0.67 14.08 -6.07
CA GLY A 148 0.00 15.38 -5.98
C GLY A 148 0.51 16.35 -7.03
N ALA A 149 1.84 16.43 -7.23
CA ALA A 149 2.43 17.25 -8.28
C ALA A 149 2.02 16.79 -9.69
N GLU A 150 2.03 15.47 -9.96
CA GLU A 150 1.62 14.92 -11.25
C GLU A 150 0.14 15.19 -11.55
N VAL A 151 -0.75 15.04 -10.56
CA VAL A 151 -2.18 15.36 -10.68
C VAL A 151 -2.38 16.86 -10.92
N ALA A 152 -1.67 17.73 -10.22
CA ALA A 152 -1.77 19.18 -10.40
C ALA A 152 -1.37 19.62 -11.81
N VAL A 153 -0.23 19.11 -12.32
CA VAL A 153 0.23 19.39 -13.70
C VAL A 153 -0.81 18.93 -14.72
N ARG A 154 -1.34 17.72 -14.59
CA ARG A 154 -2.34 17.19 -15.53
C ARG A 154 -3.64 17.99 -15.51
N ARG A 155 -4.11 18.41 -14.34
CA ARG A 155 -5.29 19.29 -14.24
C ARG A 155 -5.06 20.60 -14.99
N ALA A 156 -3.89 21.21 -14.84
CA ALA A 156 -3.56 22.44 -15.56
C ALA A 156 -3.52 22.26 -17.08
N LEU A 157 -3.10 21.08 -17.56
CA LEU A 157 -3.08 20.76 -19.00
C LEU A 157 -4.46 20.45 -19.59
N VAL A 158 -5.42 19.99 -18.77
CA VAL A 158 -6.79 19.64 -19.20
C VAL A 158 -7.75 20.82 -19.08
N GLN A 159 -7.42 21.84 -18.26
CA GLN A 159 -8.21 23.06 -18.22
C GLN A 159 -8.22 23.72 -19.61
N PRO A 160 -9.41 23.98 -20.20
CA PRO A 160 -9.46 24.78 -21.41
C PRO A 160 -8.79 26.11 -21.10
N VAL A 161 -7.90 26.54 -21.99
CA VAL A 161 -7.53 27.95 -22.05
C VAL A 161 -8.86 28.66 -22.28
N ASP A 162 -9.41 29.30 -21.25
CA ASP A 162 -10.56 30.17 -21.42
C ASP A 162 -10.17 31.12 -22.57
N ASP A 163 -10.95 31.07 -23.66
CA ASP A 163 -10.94 32.01 -24.77
C ASP A 163 -11.42 33.40 -24.28
N ALA A 164 -10.80 33.89 -23.20
CA ALA A 164 -10.88 35.26 -22.75
C ALA A 164 -9.76 36.04 -23.46
N ASP A 165 -9.90 36.21 -24.78
CA ASP A 165 -9.38 37.36 -25.57
C ASP A 165 -9.54 37.16 -27.09
N MET A 166 -10.72 36.72 -27.55
CA MET A 166 -11.07 36.82 -28.97
C MET A 166 -12.50 37.38 -29.12
N VAL A 167 -12.52 38.71 -29.32
CA VAL A 167 -13.58 39.60 -29.84
C VAL A 167 -14.46 40.32 -28.81
#